data_AF-A0AAF5DSQ9-F1
#
_entry.id   AF-A0AAF5DSQ9-F1
#
_cell.length_a   1.000
_cell.length_b   1.000
_cell.length_c   1.000
_cell.angle_alpha   90.00
_cell.angle_beta   90.00
_cell.angle_gamma   90.00
#
_symmetry.space_group_name_H-M   'P 1'
#
loop_
_entity.id
_entity.type
_entity.pdbx_description
1 polymer ?
#
loop_
_entity_poly.entity_id
_entity_poly.type
_entity_poly.pdbx_seq_one_letter_code
_entity_poly.pdbx_strand_id
1 'polypeptide(L)'
;MVNINCRVCSPCKPSSHLCKVKKSKSDTREVKEWTPIDIITGDFKILNEEAFRGPNIFYMLSIGFNGMFENVTERYTKSLIFNKYKRSEMLNEVLNEITKIYNGGELKNTYSDDPENISLLKHLQEQDFQENISDFKNDEVYCLENELKENEIVWPPETQPIGEVRNYHIYSRKSVKKLYTPEQLFEKGRVIKENEKPLKYIFETFKSEDYADLSNSFTKPLYRKWQTKKWDSGFS
;
A
#
# COMPACT_ATOMS: atom_id res chain seq x y z
N MET A 1 0.38 28.36 23.80
CA MET A 1 -0.68 27.36 23.50
C MET A 1 0.00 26.10 23.00
N VAL A 2 -0.29 24.93 23.58
CA VAL A 2 0.28 23.66 23.07
C VAL A 2 -0.51 23.27 21.81
N ASN A 3 0.11 23.38 20.64
CA ASN A 3 -0.42 22.89 19.37
C ASN A 3 -0.20 21.37 19.34
N ILE A 4 -1.23 20.61 19.70
CA ILE A 4 -1.20 19.15 19.65
C ILE A 4 -1.83 18.76 18.32
N ASN A 5 -1.06 18.08 17.46
CA ASN A 5 -1.61 17.49 16.25
C ASN A 5 -2.37 16.21 16.64
N CYS A 6 -3.71 16.24 16.58
CA CYS A 6 -4.54 15.05 16.81
C CYS A 6 -5.38 14.74 15.57
N ARG A 7 -5.74 13.46 15.42
CA ARG A 7 -6.73 12.99 14.45
C ARG A 7 -7.92 12.42 15.19
N VAL A 8 -9.12 12.61 14.65
CA VAL A 8 -10.31 11.91 15.13
C VAL A 8 -10.40 10.60 14.37
N CYS A 9 -10.30 9.49 15.09
CA CYS A 9 -10.51 8.15 14.54
C CYS A 9 -11.93 7.69 14.87
N SER A 10 -12.70 7.30 13.85
CA SER A 10 -14.04 6.76 14.06
C SER A 10 -14.10 5.33 13.51
N PRO A 11 -14.51 4.35 14.33
CA PRO A 11 -14.92 3.06 13.81
C PRO A 11 -16.20 3.28 13.02
N CYS A 12 -16.16 3.09 11.70
CA CYS A 12 -17.31 3.43 10.87
C CYS A 12 -18.50 2.47 11.10
N LYS A 13 -19.55 3.04 11.71
CA LYS A 13 -20.97 2.66 11.61
C LYS A 13 -21.75 3.98 11.42
N PRO A 14 -22.79 4.09 10.56
CA PRO A 14 -23.39 5.39 10.30
C PRO A 14 -24.05 5.97 11.57
N SER A 15 -23.74 7.26 11.79
CA SER A 15 -24.21 8.21 12.82
C SER A 15 -23.88 7.94 14.30
N SER A 16 -22.92 8.70 14.85
CA SER A 16 -23.19 9.65 15.97
C SER A 16 -21.98 10.54 16.30
N HIS A 17 -22.24 11.84 16.27
CA HIS A 17 -21.68 12.99 17.00
C HIS A 17 -20.46 12.79 17.92
N LEU A 18 -19.44 13.63 17.73
CA LEU A 18 -18.42 13.92 18.75
C LEU A 18 -18.30 15.42 18.99
N CYS A 19 -18.31 15.82 20.26
CA CYS A 19 -18.05 17.17 20.73
C CYS A 19 -17.12 17.16 21.98
N LYS A 20 -16.15 18.08 21.93
CA LYS A 20 -15.33 18.71 22.99
C LYS A 20 -14.31 17.86 23.78
N VAL A 21 -13.05 18.29 23.68
CA VAL A 21 -11.89 17.79 24.42
C VAL A 21 -11.51 18.75 25.57
N LYS A 22 -11.24 18.20 26.76
CA LYS A 22 -10.42 18.83 27.81
C LYS A 22 -9.04 18.15 27.84
N LYS A 23 -7.98 18.96 27.95
CA LYS A 23 -6.58 18.50 28.00
C LYS A 23 -6.22 17.97 29.39
N SER A 24 -5.56 16.81 29.44
CA SER A 24 -4.65 16.43 30.53
C SER A 24 -3.20 16.65 30.09
N LYS A 25 -2.32 16.98 31.04
CA LYS A 25 -0.88 17.11 30.86
C LYS A 25 -0.22 15.76 31.23
N SER A 26 0.61 15.22 30.35
CA SER A 26 1.65 14.26 30.73
C SER A 26 2.83 14.36 29.76
N ASP A 27 3.99 13.95 30.27
CA ASP A 27 5.34 14.37 29.88
C ASP A 27 5.72 14.27 28.40
N THR A 28 6.35 15.34 27.94
CA THR A 28 7.04 15.48 26.66
C THR A 28 8.26 14.56 26.60
N ARG A 29 8.07 13.39 25.99
CA ARG A 29 9.11 12.81 25.12
C ARG A 29 8.71 13.14 23.69
N GLU A 30 9.65 13.57 22.86
CA GLU A 30 9.43 13.74 21.41
C GLU A 30 9.19 12.37 20.77
N VAL A 31 7.99 11.83 20.96
CA VAL A 31 7.54 10.62 20.29
C VAL A 31 7.01 11.07 18.94
N LYS A 32 7.73 10.77 17.86
CA LYS A 32 7.31 11.01 16.47
C LYS A 32 6.19 10.08 16.01
N GLU A 33 5.71 9.19 16.88
CA GLU A 33 4.73 8.16 16.57
C GLU A 33 3.33 8.53 17.09
N TRP A 34 2.29 8.19 16.33
CA TRP A 34 0.90 8.44 16.71
C TRP A 34 0.50 7.59 17.92
N THR A 35 0.06 8.26 18.99
CA THR A 35 -0.39 7.60 20.21
C THR A 35 -1.93 7.53 20.24
N PRO A 36 -2.54 6.34 20.25
CA PRO A 36 -4.00 6.23 20.33
C PRO A 36 -4.53 6.40 21.74
N ILE A 37 -5.60 7.18 21.87
CA ILE A 37 -6.26 7.45 23.15
C ILE A 37 -7.75 7.20 22.97
N ASP A 38 -8.29 6.22 23.71
CA ASP A 38 -9.73 6.10 23.89
C ASP A 38 -10.20 7.20 24.83
N ILE A 39 -10.94 8.18 24.32
CA ILE A 39 -11.36 9.34 25.12
C ILE A 39 -12.38 8.95 26.20
N ILE A 40 -13.11 7.85 26.00
CA ILE A 40 -14.13 7.40 26.96
C ILE A 40 -13.46 6.68 28.13
N THR A 41 -12.52 5.77 27.85
CA THR A 41 -11.88 4.98 28.91
C THR A 41 -10.59 5.59 29.43
N GLY A 42 -9.96 6.49 28.68
CA GLY A 42 -8.63 7.03 28.98
C GLY A 42 -7.48 6.08 28.67
N ASP A 43 -7.76 4.91 28.08
CA ASP A 43 -6.76 3.87 27.83
C ASP A 43 -6.14 3.97 26.45
N PHE A 44 -4.92 3.43 26.34
CA PHE A 44 -4.27 3.12 25.08
C PHE A 44 -4.73 1.74 24.62
N LYS A 45 -5.33 1.62 23.43
CA LYS A 45 -5.85 0.34 22.92
C LYS A 45 -5.27 -0.02 21.56
N ILE A 46 -4.78 -1.24 21.45
CA ILE A 46 -4.64 -2.00 20.21
C ILE A 46 -5.84 -2.94 20.14
N LEU A 47 -6.57 -2.96 19.03
CA LEU A 47 -7.73 -3.84 18.87
C LEU A 47 -7.28 -5.26 18.53
N ASN A 48 -7.87 -6.23 19.23
CA ASN A 48 -7.71 -7.65 18.98
C ASN A 48 -8.86 -8.20 18.12
N GLU A 49 -8.88 -9.51 17.88
CA GLU A 49 -9.93 -10.14 17.05
C GLU A 49 -11.33 -9.94 17.59
N GLU A 50 -11.46 -9.85 18.91
CA GLU A 50 -12.76 -9.76 19.59
C GLU A 50 -13.50 -8.48 19.21
N ALA A 51 -12.78 -7.36 19.03
CA ALA A 51 -13.37 -6.10 18.57
C ALA A 51 -14.04 -6.21 17.18
N PHE A 52 -13.64 -7.19 16.37
CA PHE A 52 -14.13 -7.44 15.01
C PHE A 52 -15.06 -8.67 14.91
N ARG A 53 -15.19 -9.46 15.98
CA ARG A 53 -16.13 -10.60 16.02
C ARG A 53 -17.59 -10.14 16.15
N GLY A 54 -17.84 -8.96 16.70
CA GLY A 54 -19.15 -8.31 16.67
C GLY A 54 -19.40 -7.54 15.36
N PRO A 55 -20.65 -7.17 15.04
CA PRO A 55 -21.00 -6.48 13.78
C PRO A 55 -20.52 -5.02 13.67
N ASN A 56 -19.50 -4.61 14.43
CA ASN A 56 -19.39 -3.23 14.88
C ASN A 56 -18.19 -2.43 14.37
N ILE A 57 -17.12 -3.05 13.87
CA ILE A 57 -15.96 -2.31 13.36
C ILE A 57 -15.40 -3.03 12.14
N PHE A 58 -15.42 -2.37 10.98
CA PHE A 58 -14.78 -2.85 9.74
C PHE A 58 -13.57 -1.99 9.38
N TYR A 59 -13.67 -0.67 9.62
CA TYR A 59 -12.63 0.30 9.31
C TYR A 59 -12.42 1.26 10.47
N MET A 60 -11.17 1.64 10.67
CA MET A 60 -10.80 2.82 11.43
C MET A 60 -10.34 3.89 10.46
N LEU A 61 -11.15 4.93 10.30
CA LEU A 61 -10.85 6.05 9.43
C LEU A 61 -10.47 7.24 10.32
N SER A 62 -9.48 8.00 9.89
CA SER A 62 -9.01 9.19 10.59
C SER A 62 -9.12 10.43 9.73
N ILE A 63 -9.43 11.55 10.36
CA ILE A 63 -9.31 12.89 9.76
C ILE A 63 -8.32 13.69 10.59
N GLY A 64 -7.25 14.15 9.94
CA GLY A 64 -6.23 14.99 10.57
C GLY A 64 -6.65 16.45 10.69
N PHE A 65 -5.90 17.22 11.48
CA PHE A 65 -6.09 18.68 11.59
C PHE A 65 -5.95 19.43 10.26
N ASN A 66 -5.20 18.87 9.32
CA ASN A 66 -5.06 19.36 7.96
C ASN A 66 -6.27 19.00 7.05
N GLY A 67 -7.30 18.36 7.59
CA GLY A 67 -8.46 17.89 6.83
C GLY A 67 -8.22 16.61 6.05
N MET A 68 -7.01 16.04 6.10
CA MET A 68 -6.69 14.85 5.32
C MET A 68 -7.37 13.62 5.91
N PHE A 69 -8.05 12.90 5.03
CA PHE A 69 -8.71 11.64 5.30
C PHE A 69 -7.74 10.48 5.07
N GLU A 70 -7.64 9.57 6.05
CA GLU A 70 -6.72 8.43 5.99
C GLU A 70 -7.35 7.17 6.60
N ASN A 71 -7.13 6.02 5.96
CA ASN A 71 -7.46 4.73 6.56
C ASN A 71 -6.32 4.28 7.48
N VAL A 72 -6.60 4.22 8.79
CA VAL A 72 -5.64 3.87 9.84
C VAL A 72 -5.96 2.53 10.51
N THR A 73 -6.82 1.73 9.89
CA THR A 73 -7.28 0.43 10.44
C THR A 73 -6.10 -0.45 10.85
N GLU A 74 -5.07 -0.53 10.01
CA GLU A 74 -3.90 -1.38 10.20
C GLU A 74 -3.12 -1.09 11.48
N ARG A 75 -3.10 0.17 11.94
CA ARG A 75 -2.48 0.57 13.22
C ARG A 75 -3.14 -0.09 14.42
N TYR A 76 -4.43 -0.39 14.31
CA TYR A 76 -5.24 -0.85 15.43
C TYR A 76 -5.56 -2.32 15.36
N THR A 77 -5.16 -3.05 14.33
CA THR A 77 -5.54 -4.45 14.13
C THR A 77 -4.35 -5.41 14.22
N LYS A 78 -4.59 -6.63 14.72
CA LYS A 78 -3.66 -7.76 14.55
C LYS A 78 -3.68 -8.31 13.12
N SER A 79 -2.56 -8.89 12.69
CA SER A 79 -2.29 -9.39 11.31
C SER A 79 -3.41 -10.27 10.75
N LEU A 80 -3.92 -11.21 11.54
CA LEU A 80 -4.92 -12.18 11.10
C LEU A 80 -6.22 -11.52 10.64
N ILE A 81 -6.70 -10.56 11.43
CA ILE A 81 -7.91 -9.79 11.14
C ILE A 81 -7.65 -8.90 9.94
N PHE A 82 -6.51 -8.19 9.98
CA PHE A 82 -6.10 -7.27 8.95
C PHE A 82 -5.99 -7.94 7.58
N ASN A 83 -5.39 -9.14 7.51
CA ASN A 83 -5.30 -9.94 6.30
C ASN A 83 -6.69 -10.30 5.78
N LYS A 84 -7.62 -10.68 6.65
CA LYS A 84 -9.00 -10.98 6.27
C LYS A 84 -9.73 -9.77 5.65
N TYR A 85 -9.48 -8.57 6.17
CA TYR A 85 -10.00 -7.31 5.61
C TYR A 85 -9.30 -6.88 4.32
N LYS A 86 -7.98 -7.03 4.26
CA LYS A 86 -7.16 -6.63 3.10
C LYS A 86 -7.43 -7.52 1.88
N ARG A 87 -7.86 -8.77 2.10
CA ARG A 87 -8.38 -9.69 1.08
C ARG A 87 -9.68 -9.22 0.41
N SER A 88 -10.42 -8.29 1.01
CA SER A 88 -11.58 -7.69 0.34
C SER A 88 -11.16 -6.58 -0.63
N GLU A 89 -10.76 -6.98 -1.84
CA GLU A 89 -10.25 -6.08 -2.90
C GLU A 89 -11.23 -4.94 -3.24
N MET A 90 -12.51 -5.28 -3.44
CA MET A 90 -13.58 -4.32 -3.79
C MET A 90 -13.69 -3.17 -2.78
N LEU A 91 -13.55 -3.47 -1.48
CA LEU A 91 -13.70 -2.46 -0.42
C LEU A 91 -12.47 -1.55 -0.33
N ASN A 92 -11.28 -2.08 -0.61
CA ASN A 92 -10.05 -1.29 -0.63
C ASN A 92 -10.03 -0.29 -1.80
N GLU A 93 -10.52 -0.69 -2.98
CA GLU A 93 -10.66 0.23 -4.10
C GLU A 93 -11.63 1.38 -3.78
N VAL A 94 -12.80 1.06 -3.23
CA VAL A 94 -13.78 2.08 -2.81
C VAL A 94 -13.18 3.05 -1.79
N LEU A 95 -12.48 2.55 -0.77
CA LEU A 95 -11.84 3.41 0.22
C LEU A 95 -10.74 4.29 -0.37
N ASN A 96 -9.98 3.79 -1.33
CA ASN A 96 -8.97 4.60 -2.02
C ASN A 96 -9.63 5.72 -2.83
N GLU A 97 -10.75 5.45 -3.51
CA GLU A 97 -11.51 6.48 -4.24
C GLU A 97 -12.12 7.51 -3.28
N ILE A 98 -12.71 7.07 -2.17
CA ILE A 98 -13.20 7.98 -1.11
C ILE A 98 -12.05 8.86 -0.61
N THR A 99 -10.90 8.26 -0.31
CA THR A 99 -9.71 8.99 0.16
C THR A 99 -9.27 10.04 -0.85
N LYS A 100 -9.24 9.71 -2.16
CA LYS A 100 -8.94 10.69 -3.22
C LYS A 100 -9.94 11.83 -3.21
N ILE A 101 -11.23 11.54 -3.15
CA ILE A 101 -12.28 12.57 -3.19
C ILE A 101 -12.10 13.55 -2.03
N TYR A 102 -11.92 13.04 -0.81
CA TYR A 102 -11.76 13.89 0.38
C TYR A 102 -10.43 14.65 0.41
N ASN A 103 -9.37 14.10 -0.20
CA ASN A 103 -8.04 14.71 -0.23
C ASN A 103 -7.77 15.53 -1.51
N GLY A 104 -8.80 15.93 -2.26
CA GLY A 104 -8.63 16.79 -3.44
C GLY A 104 -7.93 16.11 -4.62
N GLY A 105 -8.02 14.78 -4.71
CA GLY A 105 -7.41 13.95 -5.75
C GLY A 105 -6.03 13.40 -5.38
N GLU A 106 -5.43 13.87 -4.28
CA GLU A 106 -4.13 13.40 -3.83
C GLU A 106 -4.27 12.19 -2.90
N LEU A 107 -3.65 11.08 -3.28
CA LEU A 107 -3.38 10.01 -2.33
C LEU A 107 -2.13 10.39 -1.54
N LYS A 108 -2.16 10.13 -0.23
CA LYS A 108 -1.00 10.32 0.63
C LYS A 108 0.20 9.58 0.04
N ASN A 109 1.32 10.28 -0.05
CA ASN A 109 2.55 9.76 -0.61
C ASN A 109 2.98 8.53 0.20
N THR A 110 2.89 7.34 -0.40
CA THR A 110 3.15 6.04 0.26
C THR A 110 4.64 5.76 0.41
N TYR A 111 5.46 6.81 0.53
CA TYR A 111 6.91 6.71 0.55
C TYR A 111 7.41 6.40 1.97
N SER A 112 8.63 5.85 2.02
CA SER A 112 9.27 5.26 3.20
C SER A 112 9.56 6.26 4.33
N ASP A 113 9.51 7.57 4.07
CA ASP A 113 9.90 8.60 5.03
C ASP A 113 8.74 9.20 5.83
N ASP A 114 7.49 8.80 5.55
CA ASP A 114 6.38 9.19 6.42
C ASP A 114 6.52 8.45 7.76
N PRO A 115 6.69 9.16 8.90
CA PRO A 115 6.81 8.51 10.21
C PRO A 115 5.63 7.59 10.53
N GLU A 116 4.46 7.85 9.96
CA GLU A 116 3.31 6.98 10.07
C GLU A 116 3.50 5.67 9.28
N ASN A 117 4.01 5.72 8.06
CA ASN A 117 4.33 4.52 7.28
C ASN A 117 5.44 3.72 7.96
N ILE A 118 6.44 4.37 8.55
CA ILE A 118 7.51 3.71 9.31
C ILE A 118 6.94 2.99 10.52
N SER A 119 6.13 3.68 11.34
CA SER A 119 5.47 3.08 12.51
C SER A 119 4.57 1.91 12.12
N LEU A 120 3.87 2.03 10.98
CA LEU A 120 3.06 0.97 10.44
C LEU A 120 3.88 -0.24 10.00
N LEU A 121 4.99 0.01 9.29
CA LEU A 121 5.90 -1.03 8.84
C LEU A 121 6.51 -1.78 10.03
N LYS A 122 6.91 -1.07 11.10
CA LYS A 122 7.35 -1.69 12.36
C LYS A 122 6.24 -2.55 12.97
N HIS A 123 5.02 -2.03 13.07
CA HIS A 123 3.89 -2.78 13.63
C HIS A 123 3.59 -4.04 12.83
N LEU A 124 3.80 -4.03 11.51
CA LEU A 124 3.72 -5.22 10.65
C LEU A 124 4.90 -6.16 10.87
N GLN A 125 6.13 -5.64 10.94
CA GLN A 125 7.37 -6.41 11.18
C GLN A 125 7.35 -7.15 12.51
N GLU A 126 6.73 -6.56 13.54
CA GLU A 126 6.56 -7.17 14.86
C GLU A 126 5.50 -8.28 14.88
N GLN A 127 4.75 -8.50 13.79
CA GLN A 127 3.74 -9.55 13.74
C GLN A 127 4.38 -10.90 13.40
N ASP A 128 3.82 -11.96 14.00
CA ASP A 128 4.17 -13.33 13.66
C ASP A 128 3.74 -13.60 12.20
N PHE A 129 4.70 -13.60 11.28
CA PHE A 129 4.48 -14.01 9.89
C PHE A 129 4.36 -15.53 9.81
N GLN A 130 3.65 -16.00 8.78
CA GLN A 130 3.57 -17.44 8.53
C GLN A 130 4.97 -18.00 8.24
N GLU A 131 5.33 -19.10 8.89
CA GLU A 131 6.69 -19.69 8.78
C GLU A 131 6.91 -20.43 7.46
N ASN A 132 5.83 -20.78 6.76
CA ASN A 132 5.87 -21.57 5.53
C ASN A 132 5.76 -20.68 4.29
N ILE A 133 6.75 -20.81 3.40
CA ILE A 133 6.77 -20.16 2.08
C ILE A 133 5.49 -20.44 1.29
N SER A 134 4.94 -21.66 1.39
CA SER A 134 3.71 -22.06 0.68
C SER A 134 2.50 -21.20 1.01
N ASP A 135 2.48 -20.59 2.19
CA ASP A 135 1.33 -19.81 2.65
C ASP A 135 1.30 -18.43 2.00
N PHE A 136 2.44 -17.94 1.50
CA PHE A 136 2.53 -16.70 0.73
C PHE A 136 2.15 -16.89 -0.75
N LYS A 137 2.11 -18.14 -1.23
CA LYS A 137 1.82 -18.43 -2.63
C LYS A 137 0.39 -17.99 -2.98
N ASN A 138 0.30 -17.05 -3.91
CA ASN A 138 -0.96 -16.39 -4.29
C ASN A 138 -1.65 -15.63 -3.13
N ASP A 139 -0.91 -15.24 -2.09
CA ASP A 139 -1.49 -14.39 -1.06
C ASP A 139 -1.85 -13.00 -1.64
N GLU A 140 -3.04 -12.51 -1.32
CA GLU A 140 -3.57 -11.26 -1.87
C GLU A 140 -2.91 -10.02 -1.24
N VAL A 141 -2.29 -10.20 -0.07
CA VAL A 141 -1.82 -9.14 0.81
C VAL A 141 -0.30 -8.99 0.72
N TYR A 142 0.40 -10.10 0.80
CA TYR A 142 1.85 -10.18 0.80
C TYR A 142 2.37 -10.92 -0.43
N CYS A 143 3.62 -10.66 -0.78
CA CYS A 143 4.31 -11.34 -1.86
C CYS A 143 5.76 -11.54 -1.43
N LEU A 144 6.29 -12.74 -1.64
CA LEU A 144 7.71 -12.97 -1.46
C LEU A 144 8.49 -12.44 -2.64
N GLU A 145 9.73 -12.03 -2.39
CA GLU A 145 10.65 -11.55 -3.43
C GLU A 145 10.84 -12.59 -4.55
N ASN A 146 10.96 -13.87 -4.20
CA ASN A 146 11.12 -14.97 -5.16
C ASN A 146 9.83 -15.31 -5.94
N GLU A 147 8.69 -14.79 -5.51
CA GLU A 147 7.40 -14.98 -6.20
C GLU A 147 7.08 -13.84 -7.17
N LEU A 148 7.92 -12.79 -7.22
CA LEU A 148 7.76 -11.71 -8.17
C LEU A 148 7.96 -12.25 -9.59
N LYS A 149 6.98 -11.99 -10.45
CA LYS A 149 7.09 -12.36 -11.87
C LYS A 149 8.18 -11.53 -12.56
N GLU A 150 8.67 -12.02 -13.69
CA GLU A 150 9.65 -11.29 -14.49
C GLU A 150 9.16 -9.90 -14.91
N ASN A 151 7.85 -9.76 -15.16
CA ASN A 151 7.21 -8.47 -15.46
C ASN A 151 6.69 -7.73 -14.22
N GLU A 152 7.18 -8.04 -13.02
CA GLU A 152 6.84 -7.34 -11.78
C GLU A 152 8.10 -6.75 -11.13
N ILE A 153 7.90 -5.67 -10.38
CA ILE A 153 8.94 -4.99 -9.61
C ILE A 153 8.35 -4.46 -8.31
N VAL A 154 9.15 -4.38 -7.25
CA VAL A 154 8.82 -3.61 -6.05
C VAL A 154 9.08 -2.13 -6.34
N TRP A 155 8.09 -1.27 -6.09
CA TRP A 155 8.23 0.17 -6.30
C TRP A 155 7.55 0.97 -5.20
N PRO A 156 8.20 2.04 -4.67
CA PRO A 156 9.53 2.58 -5.05
C PRO A 156 10.71 1.64 -4.79
N PRO A 157 11.89 1.86 -5.40
CA PRO A 157 13.09 1.02 -5.15
C PRO A 157 13.54 1.03 -3.68
N GLU A 158 13.26 2.14 -2.99
CA GLU A 158 13.51 2.37 -1.56
C GLU A 158 12.53 1.61 -0.64
N THR A 159 11.59 0.82 -1.18
CA THR A 159 10.57 0.14 -0.37
C THR A 159 11.23 -0.86 0.56
N GLN A 160 11.07 -0.65 1.87
CA GLN A 160 11.57 -1.58 2.86
C GLN A 160 10.73 -2.87 2.91
N PRO A 161 11.37 -4.03 3.13
CA PRO A 161 10.66 -5.29 3.34
C PRO A 161 9.89 -5.26 4.66
N ILE A 162 8.72 -5.89 4.64
CA ILE A 162 7.82 -6.04 5.80
C ILE A 162 8.32 -7.14 6.75
N GLY A 163 9.15 -8.04 6.26
CA GLY A 163 9.71 -9.12 7.06
C GLY A 163 10.55 -10.03 6.18
N GLU A 164 11.00 -11.14 6.75
CA GLU A 164 11.81 -12.13 6.07
C GLU A 164 11.34 -13.52 6.46
N VAL A 165 11.24 -14.42 5.48
CA VAL A 165 10.96 -15.84 5.71
C VAL A 165 11.95 -16.68 4.92
N ARG A 166 12.72 -17.52 5.62
CA ARG A 166 13.71 -18.44 5.03
C ARG A 166 14.61 -17.76 3.97
N ASN A 167 15.11 -16.57 4.26
CA ASN A 167 15.97 -15.74 3.39
C ASN A 167 15.29 -15.01 2.23
N TYR A 168 13.96 -15.01 2.16
CA TYR A 168 13.22 -14.20 1.20
C TYR A 168 12.55 -13.03 1.89
N HIS A 169 12.72 -11.83 1.31
CA HIS A 169 12.02 -10.65 1.77
C HIS A 169 10.53 -10.74 1.46
N ILE A 170 9.72 -10.32 2.42
CA ILE A 170 8.28 -10.19 2.31
C ILE A 170 7.95 -8.74 1.96
N TYR A 171 7.22 -8.53 0.87
CA TYR A 171 6.73 -7.21 0.47
C TYR A 171 5.21 -7.17 0.51
N SER A 172 4.65 -5.98 0.73
CA SER A 172 3.22 -5.75 0.49
C SER A 172 2.97 -5.86 -1.01
N ARG A 173 1.93 -6.62 -1.40
CA ARG A 173 1.51 -6.71 -2.79
C ARG A 173 1.06 -5.34 -3.35
N LYS A 174 0.72 -4.38 -2.49
CA LYS A 174 0.49 -2.97 -2.89
C LYS A 174 1.75 -2.29 -3.43
N SER A 175 2.94 -2.67 -2.95
CA SER A 175 4.23 -2.13 -3.43
C SER A 175 4.70 -2.83 -4.71
N VAL A 176 4.16 -4.01 -5.01
CA VAL A 176 4.45 -4.74 -6.25
C VAL A 176 3.70 -4.10 -7.42
N LYS A 177 4.46 -3.78 -8.47
CA LYS A 177 3.96 -3.12 -9.67
C LYS A 177 4.24 -3.97 -10.90
N LYS A 178 3.16 -4.34 -11.60
CA LYS A 178 3.22 -4.94 -12.94
C LYS A 178 3.74 -3.99 -14.01
N LEU A 179 4.76 -4.41 -14.72
CA LEU A 179 5.34 -3.70 -15.85
C LEU A 179 4.81 -4.26 -17.17
N TYR A 180 4.97 -3.47 -18.23
CA TYR A 180 4.44 -3.75 -19.55
C TYR A 180 5.51 -3.46 -20.60
N THR A 181 5.52 -4.26 -21.66
CA THR A 181 6.33 -3.97 -22.84
C THR A 181 5.72 -2.81 -23.64
N PRO A 182 6.48 -2.16 -24.53
CA PRO A 182 5.95 -1.12 -25.41
C PRO A 182 4.72 -1.58 -26.21
N GLU A 183 4.73 -2.82 -26.69
CA GLU A 183 3.64 -3.41 -27.48
C GLU A 183 2.37 -3.56 -26.62
N GLN A 184 2.51 -4.09 -25.40
CA GLN A 184 1.39 -4.23 -24.45
C GLN A 184 0.81 -2.87 -24.03
N LEU A 185 1.63 -1.82 -23.99
CA LEU A 185 1.16 -0.46 -23.73
C LEU A 185 0.41 0.10 -24.93
N PHE A 186 0.90 -0.17 -26.14
CA PHE A 186 0.27 0.25 -27.38
C PHE A 186 -1.11 -0.40 -27.56
N GLU A 187 -1.23 -1.70 -27.31
CA GLU A 187 -2.52 -2.41 -27.27
C GLU A 187 -3.52 -1.78 -26.29
N LYS A 188 -3.00 -1.18 -25.20
CA LYS A 188 -3.79 -0.45 -24.21
C LYS A 188 -4.05 1.02 -24.58
N GLY A 189 -3.74 1.42 -25.82
CA GLY A 189 -3.90 2.80 -26.30
C GLY A 189 -2.98 3.79 -25.58
N ARG A 190 -1.77 3.37 -25.21
CA ARG A 190 -0.79 4.22 -24.53
C ARG A 190 0.56 4.15 -25.22
N VAL A 191 1.29 5.25 -25.16
CA VAL A 191 2.67 5.34 -25.64
C VAL A 191 3.58 5.91 -24.57
N ILE A 192 4.83 5.46 -24.59
CA ILE A 192 5.88 5.90 -23.67
C ILE A 192 6.13 7.40 -23.89
N LYS A 193 6.27 8.17 -22.81
CA LYS A 193 6.63 9.59 -22.91
C LYS A 193 8.06 9.71 -23.43
N GLU A 194 8.36 10.83 -24.08
CA GLU A 194 9.71 11.10 -24.55
C GLU A 194 10.71 11.09 -23.38
N ASN A 195 11.90 10.50 -23.61
CA ASN A 195 13.02 10.41 -22.66
C ASN A 195 12.78 9.56 -21.40
N GLU A 196 11.71 8.76 -21.33
CA GLU A 196 11.50 7.81 -20.23
C GLU A 196 12.43 6.59 -20.34
N LYS A 197 13.06 6.22 -19.21
CA LYS A 197 13.93 5.03 -19.13
C LYS A 197 13.14 3.79 -18.71
N PRO A 198 13.45 2.59 -19.25
CA PRO A 198 12.85 1.35 -18.77
C PRO A 198 13.12 1.13 -17.29
N LEU A 199 12.15 0.56 -16.58
CA LEU A 199 12.28 0.20 -15.16
C LEU A 199 12.93 -1.17 -14.97
N LYS A 200 12.75 -2.07 -15.94
CA LYS A 200 13.29 -3.43 -15.94
C LYS A 200 13.50 -3.87 -17.39
N TYR A 201 14.37 -4.84 -17.57
CA TYR A 201 14.61 -5.51 -18.83
C TYR A 201 14.37 -7.00 -18.64
N ILE A 202 13.68 -7.63 -19.60
CA ILE A 202 13.52 -9.09 -19.62
C ILE A 202 14.24 -9.67 -20.83
N PHE A 203 14.88 -10.82 -20.62
CA PHE A 203 15.55 -11.55 -21.68
C PHE A 203 14.56 -12.55 -22.26
N GLU A 204 14.34 -12.48 -23.56
CA GLU A 204 13.52 -13.44 -24.26
C GLU A 204 14.40 -14.22 -25.23
N THR A 205 14.38 -15.54 -25.07
CA THR A 205 15.03 -16.47 -25.98
C THR A 205 13.98 -17.06 -26.90
N PHE A 206 14.31 -17.17 -28.17
CA PHE A 206 13.45 -17.77 -29.19
C PHE A 206 14.25 -18.81 -29.95
N LYS A 207 13.53 -19.75 -30.56
CA LYS A 207 14.16 -20.76 -31.39
C LYS A 207 14.57 -20.11 -32.70
N SER A 208 15.81 -20.38 -33.11
CA SER A 208 16.42 -19.82 -34.33
C SER A 208 15.62 -20.13 -35.61
N GLU A 209 14.79 -21.18 -35.58
CA GLU A 209 13.95 -21.63 -36.69
C GLU A 209 12.90 -20.59 -37.10
N ASP A 210 12.41 -19.77 -36.16
CA ASP A 210 11.35 -18.80 -36.44
C ASP A 210 11.89 -17.48 -37.03
N TYR A 211 13.17 -17.16 -36.78
CA TYR A 211 13.79 -15.90 -37.19
C TYR A 211 15.26 -16.11 -37.55
N ALA A 212 15.52 -16.50 -38.81
CA ALA A 212 16.86 -16.82 -39.32
C ALA A 212 17.89 -15.68 -39.20
N ASP A 213 17.43 -14.43 -39.13
CA ASP A 213 18.29 -13.23 -39.19
C ASP A 213 18.46 -12.51 -37.83
N LEU A 214 17.86 -13.02 -36.75
CA LEU A 214 17.93 -12.38 -35.42
C LEU A 214 18.79 -13.23 -34.47
N SER A 215 19.66 -12.58 -33.68
CA SER A 215 20.39 -13.26 -32.61
C SER A 215 19.39 -13.96 -31.69
N ASN A 216 19.62 -15.22 -31.32
CA ASN A 216 18.70 -16.10 -30.57
C ASN A 216 18.15 -15.57 -29.23
N SER A 217 18.54 -14.37 -28.82
CA SER A 217 18.00 -13.64 -27.69
C SER A 217 17.92 -12.14 -28.00
N PHE A 218 16.86 -11.49 -27.50
CA PHE A 218 16.80 -10.04 -27.38
C PHE A 218 16.23 -9.64 -26.03
N THR A 219 16.50 -8.39 -25.65
CA THR A 219 16.07 -7.83 -24.38
C THR A 219 14.87 -6.91 -24.60
N LYS A 220 13.73 -7.19 -23.96
CA LYS A 220 12.56 -6.30 -23.98
C LYS A 220 12.62 -5.30 -22.83
N PRO A 221 12.55 -3.99 -23.10
CA PRO A 221 12.39 -2.99 -22.06
C PRO A 221 10.96 -3.05 -21.48
N LEU A 222 10.86 -2.88 -20.16
CA LEU A 222 9.59 -2.86 -19.44
C LEU A 222 9.36 -1.50 -18.77
N TYR A 223 8.13 -1.02 -18.91
CA TYR A 223 7.69 0.29 -18.44
C TYR A 223 6.42 0.18 -17.60
N ARG A 224 6.06 1.26 -16.89
CA ARG A 224 4.77 1.36 -16.20
C ARG A 224 3.93 2.53 -16.68
N LYS A 225 2.63 2.46 -16.39
CA LYS A 225 1.59 3.41 -16.80
C LYS A 225 1.95 4.88 -16.56
N TRP A 226 2.64 5.25 -15.48
CA TRP A 226 3.03 6.65 -15.22
C TRP A 226 4.06 7.21 -16.20
N GLN A 227 4.86 6.34 -16.84
CA GLN A 227 5.83 6.68 -17.88
C GLN A 227 5.18 6.80 -19.26
N THR A 228 3.85 6.74 -19.34
CA THR A 228 3.13 6.68 -20.61
C THR A 228 2.05 7.74 -20.66
N LYS A 229 1.82 8.28 -21.85
CA LYS A 229 0.69 9.15 -22.20
C LYS A 229 -0.35 8.36 -22.98
N LYS A 230 -1.59 8.84 -23.00
CA LYS A 230 -2.63 8.27 -23.87
C LYS A 230 -2.17 8.47 -25.32
N TRP A 231 -2.31 7.43 -26.15
CA TRP A 231 -2.08 7.56 -27.58
C TRP A 231 -3.09 8.56 -28.13
N ASP A 232 -2.58 9.57 -28.82
CA ASP A 232 -3.39 10.51 -29.57
C ASP A 232 -3.16 10.20 -31.04
N SER A 233 -4.22 9.81 -31.74
CA SER A 233 -4.15 9.42 -33.14
C SER A 233 -3.89 10.61 -34.09
N GLY A 234 -3.86 11.85 -33.57
CA GLY A 234 -3.55 13.04 -34.37
C GLY A 234 -4.64 13.43 -35.37
N PHE A 235 -5.72 12.64 -35.47
CA PHE A 235 -6.94 12.98 -36.19
C PHE A 235 -7.84 13.79 -35.25
N SER A 236 -7.67 15.11 -35.26
CA SER A 236 -8.59 16.10 -34.69
C SER A 236 -9.51 16.63 -35.78
#